data_AF-A0A1T1H5N3-F1
#
_entry.id   AF-A0A1T1H5N3-F1
#
_cell.length_a   1.000
_cell.length_b   1.000
_cell.length_c   1.000
_cell.angle_alpha   90.00
_cell.angle_beta   90.00
_cell.angle_gamma   90.00
#
_symmetry.space_group_name_H-M   'P 1'
#
loop_
_entity.id
_entity.type
_entity.pdbx_description
1 polymer ?
#
loop_
_entity_poly.entity_id
_entity_poly.type
_entity_poly.pdbx_seq_one_letter_code
_entity_poly.pdbx_strand_id
1 'polypeptide(L)'
;MAIHKTNSITNYLDNIAPFYYFLIFPFVVALMAICFDFEFSGIFSNTQQLQVSSKQRFLNDFFALCTWITIFLIFFSRKFFGLKPDIQLQVQNAVIKQIRTRDGLAMYSATMLCFFIFFIICISSTWFPSDPIQPETGTKGYALKKALYSANPGFILFIQYFKYALSLLFTLVLVHILDARKIIKEQTLN
;
A
#
# COMPACT_ATOMS: atom_id res chain seq x y z
N MET A 1 -23.47 -0.35 25.07
CA MET A 1 -22.77 -0.14 23.78
C MET A 1 -21.40 -0.79 23.91
N ALA A 2 -21.22 -1.97 23.31
CA ALA A 2 -19.96 -2.70 23.43
C ALA A 2 -18.87 -1.92 22.69
N ILE A 3 -17.93 -1.35 23.44
CA ILE A 3 -16.73 -0.73 22.89
C ILE A 3 -15.91 -1.89 22.34
N HIS A 4 -16.06 -2.18 21.04
CA HIS A 4 -15.10 -3.02 20.34
C HIS A 4 -13.72 -2.44 20.64
N LYS A 5 -12.84 -3.23 21.29
CA LYS A 5 -11.43 -2.91 21.40
C LYS A 5 -10.86 -2.90 19.98
N THR A 6 -11.01 -1.79 19.28
CA THR A 6 -10.28 -1.52 18.06
C THR A 6 -8.81 -1.43 18.43
N ASN A 7 -7.98 -2.13 17.65
CA ASN A 7 -6.54 -2.14 17.84
C ASN A 7 -6.02 -0.70 17.69
N SER A 8 -4.98 -0.31 18.43
CA SER A 8 -4.47 1.08 18.40
C SER A 8 -4.08 1.48 16.98
N ILE A 9 -3.61 0.51 16.20
CA ILE A 9 -3.32 0.67 14.77
C ILE A 9 -4.61 1.02 14.02
N THR A 10 -5.69 0.26 14.12
CA THR A 10 -6.93 0.55 13.36
C THR A 10 -7.53 1.92 13.69
N ASN A 11 -7.53 2.35 14.96
CA ASN A 11 -7.97 3.70 15.32
C ASN A 11 -7.04 4.80 14.77
N TYR A 12 -5.73 4.55 14.77
CA TYR A 12 -4.74 5.44 14.19
C TYR A 12 -4.92 5.57 12.66
N LEU A 13 -5.25 4.46 11.99
CA LEU A 13 -5.55 4.43 10.56
C LEU A 13 -6.79 5.25 10.22
N ASP A 14 -7.91 5.00 10.90
CA ASP A 14 -9.18 5.70 10.67
C ASP A 14 -9.09 7.21 10.93
N ASN A 15 -8.09 7.65 11.71
CA ASN A 15 -7.87 9.05 12.01
C ASN A 15 -7.13 9.81 10.91
N ILE A 16 -6.06 9.22 10.35
CA ILE A 16 -5.20 9.89 9.36
C ILE A 16 -5.83 9.84 7.98
N ALA A 17 -6.47 8.72 7.65
CA ALA A 17 -7.13 8.50 6.36
C ALA A 17 -8.15 7.37 6.56
N PRO A 18 -9.47 7.61 6.46
CA PRO A 18 -10.46 6.57 6.69
C PRO A 18 -10.28 5.46 5.66
N PHE A 19 -9.54 4.44 6.08
CA PHE A 19 -8.77 3.53 5.23
C PHE A 19 -9.68 2.71 4.31
N TYR A 20 -10.88 2.44 4.81
CA TYR A 20 -11.96 1.81 4.08
C TYR A 20 -12.30 2.53 2.77
N TYR A 21 -12.37 3.86 2.76
CA TYR A 21 -12.68 4.61 1.53
C TYR A 21 -11.56 4.52 0.51
N PHE A 22 -10.31 4.56 0.96
CA PHE A 22 -9.14 4.44 0.09
C PHE A 22 -9.01 3.04 -0.51
N LEU A 23 -9.55 1.99 0.12
CA LEU A 23 -9.58 0.66 -0.48
C LEU A 23 -10.78 0.47 -1.41
N ILE A 24 -11.97 0.82 -0.94
CA ILE A 24 -13.21 0.44 -1.62
C ILE A 24 -13.50 1.30 -2.82
N PHE A 25 -13.24 2.61 -2.74
CA PHE A 25 -13.52 3.48 -3.87
C PHE A 25 -12.68 3.08 -5.10
N PRO A 26 -11.34 2.89 -4.99
CA PRO A 26 -10.55 2.37 -6.11
C PRO A 26 -11.02 1.00 -6.59
N PHE A 27 -11.37 0.09 -5.67
CA PHE A 27 -11.85 -1.22 -6.05
C PHE A 27 -13.15 -1.15 -6.88
N VAL A 28 -14.13 -0.36 -6.46
CA VAL A 28 -15.41 -0.20 -7.15
C VAL A 28 -15.22 0.44 -8.52
N VAL A 29 -14.38 1.48 -8.62
CA VAL A 29 -14.05 2.12 -9.92
C VAL A 29 -13.39 1.13 -10.87
N ALA A 30 -12.42 0.35 -10.38
CA ALA A 30 -11.74 -0.66 -11.17
C ALA A 30 -12.69 -1.78 -11.62
N LEU A 31 -13.62 -2.19 -10.75
CA LEU A 31 -14.64 -3.20 -11.05
C LEU A 31 -15.62 -2.71 -12.12
N MET A 32 -16.07 -1.46 -12.03
CA MET A 32 -16.87 -0.85 -13.10
C MET A 32 -16.11 -0.85 -14.42
N ALA A 33 -14.85 -0.40 -14.42
CA ALA A 33 -14.06 -0.33 -15.64
C ALA A 33 -13.91 -1.69 -16.33
N ILE A 34 -13.62 -2.78 -15.61
CA ILE A 34 -13.48 -4.10 -16.26
C ILE A 34 -14.79 -4.62 -16.87
N CYS A 35 -15.94 -4.19 -16.35
CA CYS A 35 -17.26 -4.58 -16.85
C CYS A 35 -17.64 -3.86 -18.15
N PHE A 36 -17.06 -2.70 -18.45
CA PHE A 36 -17.29 -1.98 -19.69
C PHE A 36 -16.18 -2.25 -20.72
N ASP A 37 -16.52 -2.18 -22.00
CA ASP A 37 -15.53 -2.19 -23.07
C ASP A 37 -15.15 -0.76 -23.40
N PHE A 38 -13.87 -0.45 -23.22
CA PHE A 38 -13.29 0.86 -23.50
C PHE A 38 -11.85 0.71 -24.00
N GLU A 39 -11.40 1.67 -24.78
CA GLU A 39 -10.03 1.75 -25.26
C GLU A 39 -9.19 2.64 -24.35
N PHE A 40 -8.03 2.14 -23.92
CA PHE A 40 -7.11 2.88 -23.05
C PHE A 40 -5.67 2.58 -23.44
N SER A 41 -4.96 3.63 -23.83
CA SER A 41 -3.60 3.54 -24.35
C SER A 41 -2.52 3.41 -23.26
N GLY A 42 -2.81 3.88 -22.04
CA GLY A 42 -1.84 4.00 -20.95
C GLY A 42 -1.39 5.45 -20.72
N ILE A 43 -1.13 5.79 -19.47
CA ILE A 43 -0.60 7.07 -18.98
C ILE A 43 0.92 6.98 -18.81
N PHE A 44 1.42 5.89 -18.22
CA PHE A 44 2.86 5.71 -18.00
C PHE A 44 3.53 5.10 -19.24
N SER A 45 4.76 5.56 -19.54
CA SER A 45 5.54 5.10 -20.70
C SER A 45 5.72 3.58 -20.72
N ASN A 46 5.97 2.98 -19.57
CA ASN A 46 6.07 1.52 -19.43
C ASN A 46 4.77 0.85 -19.85
N THR A 47 3.61 1.36 -19.43
CA THR A 47 2.30 0.80 -19.77
C THR A 47 1.93 0.97 -21.24
N GLN A 48 2.32 2.10 -21.85
CA GLN A 48 2.10 2.35 -23.27
C GLN A 48 2.88 1.39 -24.17
N GLN A 49 4.06 0.94 -23.73
CA GLN A 49 4.90 0.00 -24.45
C GLN A 49 4.45 -1.46 -24.31
N LEU A 50 3.51 -1.76 -23.40
CA LEU A 50 2.99 -3.11 -23.19
C LEU A 50 1.95 -3.50 -24.25
N GLN A 51 2.20 -4.60 -24.98
CA GLN A 51 1.20 -5.30 -25.80
C GLN A 51 0.20 -6.10 -24.94
N VAL A 52 -0.46 -5.43 -24.00
CA VAL A 52 -1.52 -6.01 -23.17
C VAL A 52 -2.86 -5.36 -23.50
N SER A 53 -3.96 -5.98 -23.06
CA SER A 53 -5.32 -5.47 -23.31
C SER A 53 -5.57 -4.10 -22.65
N SER A 54 -6.47 -3.29 -23.21
CA SER A 54 -6.86 -1.98 -22.68
C SER A 54 -7.25 -2.03 -21.19
N LYS A 55 -7.99 -3.07 -20.78
CA LYS A 55 -8.40 -3.27 -19.37
C LYS A 55 -7.21 -3.47 -18.45
N GLN A 56 -6.21 -4.25 -18.88
CA GLN A 56 -4.99 -4.50 -18.10
C GLN A 56 -4.14 -3.22 -17.96
N ARG A 57 -4.01 -2.45 -19.05
CA ARG A 57 -3.30 -1.15 -19.02
C ARG A 57 -3.97 -0.18 -18.05
N PHE A 58 -5.29 -0.08 -18.11
CA PHE A 58 -6.06 0.76 -17.21
C PHE A 58 -5.86 0.36 -15.75
N LEU A 59 -6.06 -0.91 -15.42
CA LEU A 59 -5.93 -1.38 -14.03
C LEU A 59 -4.53 -1.08 -13.47
N ASN A 60 -3.50 -1.27 -14.26
CA ASN A 60 -2.13 -1.01 -13.85
C ASN A 60 -1.90 0.47 -13.50
N ASP A 61 -2.27 1.37 -14.41
CA ASP A 61 -2.05 2.80 -14.22
C ASP A 61 -2.96 3.39 -13.15
N PHE A 62 -4.21 2.92 -13.10
CA PHE A 62 -5.18 3.34 -12.10
C PHE A 62 -4.72 2.99 -10.69
N PHE A 63 -4.33 1.73 -10.42
CA PHE A 63 -3.83 1.35 -9.09
C PHE A 63 -2.49 2.01 -8.77
N ALA A 64 -1.64 2.28 -9.78
CA ALA A 64 -0.40 3.04 -9.57
C ALA A 64 -0.67 4.46 -9.08
N LEU A 65 -1.55 5.18 -9.77
CA LEU A 65 -1.96 6.53 -9.39
C LEU A 65 -2.65 6.53 -8.02
N CYS A 66 -3.58 5.60 -7.78
CA CYS A 66 -4.23 5.47 -6.47
C CYS A 66 -3.20 5.24 -5.36
N THR A 67 -2.19 4.39 -5.59
CA THR A 67 -1.10 4.16 -4.63
C THR A 67 -0.38 5.45 -4.30
N TRP A 68 0.12 6.16 -5.31
CA TRP A 68 0.91 7.37 -5.10
C TRP A 68 0.11 8.50 -4.44
N ILE A 69 -1.13 8.72 -4.90
CA ILE A 69 -2.03 9.73 -4.33
C ILE A 69 -2.33 9.40 -2.87
N THR A 70 -2.64 8.14 -2.57
CA THR A 70 -2.99 7.75 -1.18
C THR A 70 -1.79 7.87 -0.26
N ILE A 71 -0.59 7.44 -0.69
CA ILE A 71 0.65 7.62 0.07
C ILE A 71 0.87 9.11 0.36
N PHE A 72 0.76 9.97 -0.67
CA PHE A 72 0.90 11.41 -0.51
C PHE A 72 -0.10 11.98 0.52
N LEU A 73 -1.37 11.60 0.42
CA LEU A 73 -2.42 12.04 1.35
C LEU A 73 -2.18 11.58 2.79
N ILE A 74 -1.68 10.36 3.00
CA ILE A 74 -1.32 9.87 4.34
C ILE A 74 -0.22 10.76 4.95
N PHE A 75 0.85 11.03 4.21
CA PHE A 75 1.94 11.88 4.70
C PHE A 75 1.52 13.33 4.88
N PHE A 76 0.68 13.86 3.98
CA PHE A 76 0.09 15.19 4.10
C PHE A 76 -0.75 15.29 5.37
N SER A 77 -1.67 14.35 5.56
CA SER A 77 -2.56 14.32 6.72
C SER A 77 -1.78 14.24 8.03
N ARG A 78 -0.79 13.35 8.08
CA ARG A 78 0.14 13.25 9.22
C ARG A 78 0.86 14.57 9.52
N LYS A 79 1.31 15.31 8.50
CA LYS A 79 2.07 16.56 8.67
C LYS A 79 1.19 17.73 9.13
N PHE A 80 -0.04 17.83 8.63
CA PHE A 80 -0.88 19.02 8.83
C PHE A 80 -1.98 18.86 9.88
N PHE A 81 -2.61 17.68 9.97
CA PHE A 81 -3.71 17.43 10.91
C PHE A 81 -3.24 16.68 12.16
N GLY A 82 -2.23 15.83 12.02
CA GLY A 82 -1.72 15.01 13.11
C GLY A 82 -2.77 14.02 13.63
N LEU A 83 -2.57 13.53 14.85
CA LEU A 83 -3.50 12.61 15.51
C LEU A 83 -4.40 13.36 16.48
N LYS A 84 -5.64 12.89 16.64
CA LYS A 84 -6.48 13.36 17.74
C LYS A 84 -5.84 13.05 19.10
N PRO A 85 -6.03 13.89 20.14
CA PRO A 85 -5.32 13.77 21.42
C PRO A 85 -5.56 12.44 22.14
N ASP A 86 -6.77 11.90 22.07
CA ASP A 86 -7.17 10.61 22.64
C ASP A 86 -6.43 9.44 21.98
N ILE A 87 -6.33 9.48 20.65
CA ILE A 87 -5.61 8.48 19.86
C ILE A 87 -4.11 8.59 20.07
N GLN A 88 -3.58 9.82 20.14
CA GLN A 88 -2.17 10.07 20.41
C GLN A 88 -1.75 9.47 21.76
N LEU A 89 -2.56 9.64 22.80
CA LEU A 89 -2.30 9.08 24.13
C LEU A 89 -2.39 7.54 24.12
N GLN A 90 -3.36 6.97 23.40
CA GLN A 90 -3.47 5.52 23.22
C GLN A 90 -2.21 4.94 22.53
N VAL A 91 -1.74 5.61 21.47
CA VAL A 91 -0.56 5.21 20.70
C VAL A 91 0.70 5.33 21.56
N GLN A 92 0.87 6.43 22.29
CA GLN A 92 1.99 6.64 23.20
C GLN A 92 2.08 5.52 24.24
N ASN A 93 0.98 5.18 24.90
CA ASN A 93 0.95 4.10 25.89
C ASN A 93 1.28 2.73 25.26
N ALA A 94 0.81 2.46 24.04
CA ALA A 94 1.11 1.23 23.32
C ALA A 94 2.60 1.14 22.95
N VAL A 95 3.18 2.22 22.42
CA VAL A 95 4.60 2.31 22.06
C VAL A 95 5.47 2.13 23.30
N ILE A 96 5.18 2.83 24.41
CA ILE A 96 5.92 2.69 25.67
C ILE A 96 5.89 1.24 26.18
N LYS A 97 4.76 0.55 26.03
CA LYS A 97 4.65 -0.86 26.39
C LYS A 97 5.50 -1.75 25.48
N GLN A 98 5.51 -1.48 24.17
CA GLN A 98 6.27 -2.26 23.19
C GLN A 98 7.78 -2.07 23.30
N ILE A 99 8.29 -0.86 23.54
CA ILE A 99 9.74 -0.63 23.67
C ILE A 99 10.37 -1.33 24.88
N ARG A 100 9.57 -1.71 25.88
CA ARG A 100 10.04 -2.49 27.03
C ARG A 100 10.43 -3.93 26.64
N THR A 101 10.01 -4.42 25.48
CA THR A 101 10.44 -5.70 24.95
C THR A 101 11.56 -5.53 23.93
N ARG A 102 12.51 -6.47 23.90
CA ARG A 102 13.64 -6.46 22.94
C ARG A 102 13.15 -6.42 21.49
N ASP A 103 12.09 -7.18 21.20
CA ASP A 103 11.51 -7.27 19.85
C ASP A 103 10.79 -5.97 19.45
N GLY A 104 10.11 -5.32 20.40
CA GLY A 104 9.47 -4.03 20.15
C GLY A 104 10.49 -2.92 19.90
N LEU A 105 11.62 -2.91 20.60
CA LEU A 105 12.72 -1.98 20.31
C LEU A 105 13.29 -2.19 18.90
N ALA A 106 13.44 -3.45 18.47
CA ALA A 106 13.91 -3.79 17.12
C ALA A 106 12.94 -3.31 16.03
N MET A 107 11.62 -3.39 16.27
CA MET A 107 10.57 -2.91 15.34
C MET A 107 10.72 -1.42 15.01
N TYR A 108 11.16 -0.60 15.96
CA TYR A 108 11.33 0.86 15.78
C TYR A 108 12.75 1.27 15.37
N SER A 109 13.63 0.30 15.10
CA SER A 109 15.01 0.54 14.66
C SER A 109 15.09 1.28 13.33
N ALA A 110 16.24 1.90 13.05
CA ALA A 110 16.46 2.57 11.76
C ALA A 110 16.46 1.55 10.60
N THR A 111 16.92 0.33 10.87
CA THR A 111 16.93 -0.78 9.92
C THR A 111 15.51 -1.15 9.46
N MET A 112 14.55 -1.25 10.39
CA MET A 112 13.16 -1.54 10.02
C MET A 112 12.52 -0.43 9.20
N LEU A 113 12.85 0.83 9.50
CA LEU A 113 12.41 1.97 8.70
C LEU A 113 12.95 1.89 7.26
N CYS A 114 14.24 1.61 7.08
CA CYS A 114 14.83 1.40 5.76
C CYS A 114 14.19 0.21 5.04
N PHE A 115 13.90 -0.87 5.77
CA PHE A 115 13.23 -2.05 5.23
C PHE A 115 11.84 -1.71 4.68
N PHE A 116 10.98 -1.02 5.44
CA PHE A 116 9.65 -0.64 4.94
C PHE A 116 9.73 0.34 3.76
N ILE A 117 10.64 1.31 3.79
CA ILE A 117 10.85 2.22 2.64
C ILE A 117 11.23 1.43 1.39
N PHE A 118 12.19 0.51 1.51
CA PHE A 118 12.63 -0.35 0.42
C PHE A 118 11.46 -1.17 -0.14
N PHE A 119 10.65 -1.80 0.74
CA PHE A 119 9.49 -2.58 0.31
C PHE A 119 8.42 -1.73 -0.39
N ILE A 120 8.12 -0.54 0.11
CA ILE A 120 7.16 0.39 -0.52
C ILE A 120 7.66 0.78 -1.91
N ILE A 121 8.96 1.09 -2.05
CA ILE A 121 9.57 1.39 -3.36
C ILE A 121 9.48 0.17 -4.29
N CYS A 122 9.88 -1.02 -3.84
CA CYS A 122 9.83 -2.22 -4.67
C CYS A 122 8.40 -2.55 -5.13
N ILE A 123 7.42 -2.50 -4.25
CA ILE A 123 6.01 -2.74 -4.59
C ILE A 123 5.51 -1.65 -5.55
N SER A 124 5.84 -0.38 -5.29
CA SER A 124 5.42 0.77 -6.10
C SER A 124 6.22 0.94 -7.39
N SER A 125 7.28 0.17 -7.62
CA SER A 125 8.05 0.17 -8.88
C SER A 125 7.77 -1.06 -9.73
N THR A 126 7.15 -2.09 -9.17
CA THR A 126 6.85 -3.34 -9.89
C THR A 126 5.47 -3.29 -10.53
N TRP A 127 5.08 -2.21 -11.21
CA TRP A 127 3.81 -2.18 -11.96
C TRP A 127 3.89 -3.16 -13.14
N PHE A 128 3.07 -4.22 -13.06
CA PHE A 128 3.01 -5.45 -13.86
C PHE A 128 4.33 -6.03 -14.42
N PRO A 129 4.66 -7.30 -14.09
CA PRO A 129 5.52 -8.14 -14.91
C PRO A 129 4.67 -8.80 -16.02
N SER A 130 4.04 -8.01 -16.88
CA SER A 130 3.51 -8.54 -18.12
C SER A 130 4.56 -8.26 -19.17
N ASP A 131 5.48 -9.19 -19.40
CA ASP A 131 6.20 -9.14 -20.67
C ASP A 131 5.14 -9.14 -21.78
N PRO A 132 5.17 -8.18 -22.70
CA PRO A 132 4.20 -8.09 -23.79
C PRO A 132 4.31 -9.26 -24.79
N ILE A 133 5.36 -10.06 -24.63
CA ILE A 133 5.72 -11.17 -25.49
C ILE A 133 5.28 -12.46 -24.81
N GLN A 134 4.55 -13.30 -25.55
CA GLN A 134 4.26 -14.66 -25.12
C GLN A 134 5.57 -15.32 -24.67
N PRO A 135 5.68 -15.77 -23.42
CA PRO A 135 6.97 -16.17 -22.87
C PRO A 135 7.50 -17.38 -23.64
N GLU A 136 8.78 -17.34 -24.03
CA GLU A 136 9.41 -18.46 -24.72
C GLU A 136 9.51 -19.68 -23.79
N THR A 137 9.17 -20.85 -24.32
CA THR A 137 9.33 -22.13 -23.62
C THR A 137 10.79 -22.32 -23.20
N GLY A 138 11.03 -22.54 -21.90
CA GLY A 138 12.38 -22.74 -21.33
C GLY A 138 12.94 -21.51 -20.61
N THR A 139 12.26 -20.36 -20.64
CA THR A 139 12.67 -19.19 -19.86
C THR A 139 12.43 -19.38 -18.35
N LYS A 140 13.32 -18.81 -17.52
CA LYS A 140 13.13 -18.82 -16.06
C LYS A 140 11.81 -18.13 -15.71
N GLY A 141 10.96 -18.82 -14.95
CA GLY A 141 9.64 -18.32 -14.59
C GLY A 141 8.59 -18.41 -15.70
N TYR A 142 8.82 -19.20 -16.77
CA TYR A 142 7.88 -19.42 -17.87
C TYR A 142 6.44 -19.71 -17.41
N ALA A 143 6.26 -20.62 -16.44
CA ALA A 143 4.94 -20.97 -15.94
C ALA A 143 4.18 -19.76 -15.35
N LEU A 144 4.89 -18.93 -14.58
CA LEU A 144 4.32 -17.72 -13.98
C LEU A 144 4.03 -16.65 -15.04
N LYS A 145 4.98 -16.42 -15.97
CA LYS A 145 4.80 -15.47 -17.07
C LYS A 145 3.61 -15.86 -17.96
N LYS A 146 3.46 -17.15 -18.26
CA LYS A 146 2.37 -17.68 -19.09
C LYS A 146 1.03 -17.55 -18.38
N ALA A 147 0.98 -17.85 -17.07
CA ALA A 147 -0.23 -17.68 -16.27
C ALA A 147 -0.68 -16.20 -16.22
N LEU A 148 0.26 -15.26 -16.10
CA LEU A 148 -0.03 -13.82 -16.10
C LEU A 148 -0.44 -13.30 -17.48
N TYR A 149 0.15 -13.83 -18.56
CA TYR A 149 -0.22 -13.49 -19.93
C TYR A 149 -1.65 -13.90 -20.27
N SER A 150 -2.06 -15.12 -19.89
CA SER A 150 -3.40 -15.66 -20.17
C SER A 150 -4.45 -15.32 -19.10
N ALA A 151 -4.13 -14.47 -18.12
CA ALA A 151 -5.01 -14.22 -16.99
C ALA A 151 -6.26 -13.41 -17.38
N ASN A 152 -7.42 -13.85 -16.89
CA ASN A 152 -8.68 -13.11 -17.00
C ASN A 152 -8.54 -11.73 -16.31
N PRO A 153 -9.09 -10.64 -16.89
CA PRO A 153 -9.19 -9.32 -16.25
C PRO A 153 -9.57 -9.33 -14.76
N GLY A 154 -10.46 -10.23 -14.33
CA GLY A 154 -10.85 -10.35 -12.91
C GLY A 154 -9.70 -10.82 -11.98
N PHE A 155 -8.87 -11.74 -12.44
CA PHE A 155 -7.69 -12.19 -11.67
C PHE A 155 -6.63 -11.08 -11.59
N ILE A 156 -6.49 -10.31 -12.66
CA ILE A 156 -5.58 -9.17 -12.72
C ILE A 156 -6.03 -8.03 -11.81
N LEU A 157 -7.34 -7.74 -11.79
CA LEU A 157 -7.95 -6.84 -10.82
C LEU A 157 -7.60 -7.27 -9.39
N PHE A 158 -7.79 -8.55 -9.06
CA PHE A 158 -7.49 -9.07 -7.73
C PHE A 158 -6.02 -8.88 -7.34
N ILE A 159 -5.08 -9.24 -8.23
CA ILE A 159 -3.64 -9.07 -7.97
C ILE A 159 -3.29 -7.59 -7.74
N GLN A 160 -3.77 -6.70 -8.61
CA GLN A 160 -3.46 -5.28 -8.52
C GLN A 160 -4.08 -4.63 -7.28
N TYR A 161 -5.32 -4.99 -6.95
CA TYR A 161 -5.96 -4.55 -5.73
C TYR A 161 -5.22 -5.05 -4.49
N PHE A 162 -4.83 -6.33 -4.44
CA PHE A 162 -4.07 -6.89 -3.34
C PHE A 162 -2.73 -6.17 -3.16
N LYS A 163 -2.05 -5.87 -4.27
CA LYS A 163 -0.80 -5.14 -4.27
C LYS A 163 -0.95 -3.71 -3.76
N TYR A 164 -2.00 -3.02 -4.20
CA TYR A 164 -2.36 -1.69 -3.70
C TYR A 164 -2.61 -1.73 -2.18
N ALA A 165 -3.46 -2.65 -1.72
CA ALA A 165 -3.77 -2.81 -0.30
C ALA A 165 -2.52 -3.08 0.54
N LEU A 166 -1.61 -3.92 0.04
CA LEU A 166 -0.35 -4.24 0.71
C LEU A 166 0.58 -3.02 0.78
N SER A 167 0.69 -2.24 -0.30
CA SER A 167 1.47 -0.99 -0.34
C SER A 167 0.96 0.03 0.70
N LEU A 168 -0.36 0.17 0.80
CA LEU A 168 -0.97 1.03 1.80
C LEU A 168 -0.67 0.53 3.22
N LEU A 169 -0.85 -0.76 3.47
CA LEU A 169 -0.56 -1.35 4.79
C LEU A 169 0.88 -1.05 5.22
N PHE A 170 1.85 -1.24 4.33
CA PHE A 170 3.25 -0.94 4.61
C PHE A 170 3.51 0.55 4.85
N THR A 171 2.89 1.42 4.06
CA THR A 171 2.99 2.88 4.25
C THR A 171 2.47 3.31 5.62
N LEU A 172 1.37 2.71 6.05
CA LEU A 172 0.78 3.02 7.34
C LEU A 172 1.62 2.52 8.51
N VAL A 173 2.16 1.30 8.40
CA VAL A 173 3.12 0.77 9.39
C VAL A 173 4.36 1.67 9.47
N LEU A 174 4.87 2.14 8.33
CA LEU A 174 5.99 3.09 8.29
C LEU A 174 5.66 4.40 9.01
N VAL A 175 4.47 4.96 8.77
CA VAL A 175 4.01 6.20 9.42
C VAL A 175 3.87 6.01 10.93
N HIS A 176 3.30 4.88 11.37
CA HIS A 176 3.25 4.52 12.78
C HIS A 176 4.66 4.41 13.41
N ILE A 177 5.62 3.76 12.72
CA ILE A 177 7.02 3.67 13.18
C ILE A 177 7.64 5.06 13.32
N LEU A 178 7.40 5.96 12.37
CA LEU A 178 7.93 7.32 12.42
C LEU A 178 7.39 8.11 13.62
N ASP A 179 6.11 7.97 13.93
CA ASP A 179 5.50 8.61 15.10
C ASP A 179 5.98 7.98 16.42
N ALA A 180 6.09 6.66 16.48
CA ALA A 180 6.66 5.96 17.63
C ALA A 180 8.10 6.41 17.92
N ARG A 181 8.93 6.58 16.89
CA ARG A 181 10.30 7.10 17.04
C ARG A 181 10.34 8.54 17.55
N LYS A 182 9.39 9.39 17.14
CA LYS A 182 9.26 10.75 17.67
C LYS A 182 8.98 10.71 19.18
N ILE A 183 8.02 9.88 19.60
CA ILE A 183 7.66 9.66 21.01
C ILE A 183 8.86 9.15 21.81
N ILE A 184 9.59 8.14 21.32
CA ILE A 184 10.77 7.58 22.01
C ILE A 184 11.83 8.68 22.22
N LYS A 185 12.09 9.50 21.19
CA LYS A 185 13.07 10.58 21.28
C LYS A 185 12.68 11.62 22.33
N GLU A 186 11.40 11.99 22.39
CA GLU A 186 10.86 12.91 23.40
C GLU A 186 10.97 12.33 24.83
N GLN A 187 10.83 11.01 25.01
CA GLN A 187 11.00 10.34 26.30
C GLN A 187 12.46 10.21 26.75
N THR A 188 13.42 10.10 25.82
CA THR A 188 14.87 10.03 26.16
C THR A 188 15.50 11.40 26.45
N LEU A 189 14.83 12.50 26.10
CA LEU A 189 15.30 13.87 26.32
C LEU A 189 14.77 14.50 27.62
N ASN A 190 13.76 13.88 28.24
CA ASN A 190 13.21 14.24 29.55
C ASN A 190 13.79 13.34 30.64
#